data_AF-A0AA38XAV4-F1
#
_entry.id   AF-A0AA38XAV4-F1
#
_cell.length_a   1.000
_cell.length_b   1.000
_cell.length_c   1.000
_cell.angle_alpha   90.00
_cell.angle_beta   90.00
_cell.angle_gamma   90.00
#
_symmetry.space_group_name_H-M   'P 1'
#
loop_
_entity.id
_entity.type
_entity.pdbx_description
1 polymer ?
#
loop_
_entity_poly.entity_id
_entity_poly.type
_entity_poly.pdbx_seq_one_letter_code
_entity_poly.pdbx_strand_id
1 'polypeptide(L)'
;MAVSAKTSTAAAADHDNSHIDIDDLELKASGYDRAMPRRFNLLSLISMSYALLATWNGFGSAFGTGFTEASSAGSIWTLTIAGLMTAVTGIGMAELASAYPVAGAQYYWSYVVASPEWGPFASYISAGISTLGWWLGLASVTNFIAAMIAGIAVLNNPDYVIERWHIWLIFVAVTWCAIGLNVFGTRWLPIWNQFIRTSFPYGKSQASIDLATSLFLGDHFGGYHDHDLGLRRTQLPNRQVRLLRHNELDRLVK
;
A
#
# COMPACT_ATOMS: atom_id res chain seq x y z
N MET A 1 23.31 -7.67 -61.76
CA MET A 1 22.30 -7.34 -62.79
C MET A 1 20.92 -7.60 -62.17
N ALA A 2 20.09 -6.54 -62.07
CA ALA A 2 18.70 -6.50 -61.55
C ALA A 2 18.50 -6.86 -60.05
N VAL A 3 18.22 -5.93 -59.12
CA VAL A 3 16.99 -5.13 -58.88
C VAL A 3 15.79 -5.98 -58.43
N SER A 4 15.37 -5.81 -57.16
CA SER A 4 13.96 -5.61 -56.83
C SER A 4 13.81 -4.89 -55.50
N ALA A 5 13.44 -3.62 -55.59
CA ALA A 5 12.99 -2.80 -54.50
C ALA A 5 11.71 -3.37 -53.86
N LYS A 6 11.56 -3.18 -52.55
CA LYS A 6 10.23 -2.98 -51.95
C LYS A 6 10.33 -1.85 -50.93
N THR A 7 10.19 -0.66 -51.49
CA THR A 7 9.53 0.53 -50.97
C THR A 7 8.81 0.31 -49.64
N SER A 8 9.25 1.08 -48.65
CA SER A 8 8.45 1.65 -47.55
C SER A 8 7.01 1.87 -48.01
N THR A 9 6.04 1.19 -47.39
CA THR A 9 4.65 1.61 -47.46
C THR A 9 4.03 1.44 -46.08
N ALA A 10 3.81 2.61 -45.48
CA ALA A 10 2.70 2.95 -44.61
C ALA A 10 2.48 2.10 -43.36
N ALA A 11 2.81 2.71 -42.22
CA ALA A 11 1.82 3.06 -41.20
C ALA A 11 0.47 2.34 -41.36
N ALA A 12 0.32 1.22 -40.69
CA ALA A 12 -0.98 0.66 -40.37
C ALA A 12 -1.07 0.60 -38.85
N ALA A 13 -1.51 1.73 -38.31
CA ALA A 13 -2.21 1.90 -37.04
C ALA A 13 -1.96 0.79 -36.00
N ASP A 14 -0.96 1.04 -35.14
CA ASP A 14 -1.07 0.59 -33.76
C ASP A 14 -2.38 1.20 -33.25
N HIS A 15 -3.40 0.37 -33.06
CA HIS A 15 -4.70 0.80 -32.58
C HIS A 15 -4.53 1.07 -31.09
N ASP A 16 -3.88 2.20 -30.81
CA ASP A 16 -3.61 2.76 -29.51
C ASP A 16 -4.94 3.17 -28.86
N ASN A 17 -5.66 2.18 -28.35
CA ASN A 17 -6.60 2.39 -27.27
C ASN A 17 -5.81 2.44 -25.94
N SER A 18 -4.70 3.17 -25.88
CA SER A 18 -4.21 3.66 -24.59
C SER A 18 -5.27 4.62 -24.09
N HIS A 19 -6.10 4.13 -23.18
CA HIS A 19 -6.76 5.03 -22.25
C HIS A 19 -5.62 5.70 -21.50
N ILE A 20 -5.19 6.87 -21.97
CA ILE A 20 -4.14 7.67 -21.34
C ILE A 20 -4.63 7.94 -19.93
N ASP A 21 -4.08 7.19 -18.97
CA ASP A 21 -4.43 7.33 -17.57
C ASP A 21 -3.87 8.69 -17.13
N ILE A 22 -4.77 9.63 -16.87
CA ILE A 22 -4.44 10.99 -16.43
C ILE A 22 -3.48 10.97 -15.24
N ASP A 23 -3.62 9.99 -14.35
CA ASP A 23 -2.74 9.78 -13.21
C ASP A 23 -1.31 9.35 -13.63
N ASP A 24 -1.17 8.57 -14.71
CA ASP A 24 0.14 8.17 -15.25
C ASP A 24 0.83 9.35 -15.93
N LEU A 25 0.07 10.29 -16.51
CA LEU A 25 0.61 11.55 -17.04
C LEU A 25 1.08 12.48 -15.90
N GLU A 26 0.29 12.62 -14.84
CA GLU A 26 0.64 13.44 -13.68
C GLU A 26 1.89 12.91 -12.97
N LEU A 27 1.98 11.58 -12.81
CA LEU A 27 3.17 10.96 -12.24
C LEU A 27 4.41 11.21 -13.10
N LYS A 28 4.29 11.05 -14.43
CA LYS A 28 5.39 11.36 -15.37
C LYS A 28 5.75 12.83 -15.37
N ALA A 29 4.78 13.73 -15.25
CA ALA A 29 5.02 15.18 -15.15
C ALA A 29 5.82 15.54 -13.87
N SER A 30 5.64 14.77 -12.79
CA SER A 30 6.44 14.89 -11.57
C SER A 30 7.86 14.28 -11.66
N GLY A 31 8.22 13.69 -12.82
CA GLY A 31 9.53 13.08 -13.05
C GLY A 31 9.65 11.64 -12.54
N TYR A 32 8.54 11.00 -12.17
CA TYR A 32 8.51 9.62 -11.71
C TYR A 32 7.92 8.68 -12.77
N ASP A 33 8.63 7.59 -13.04
CA ASP A 33 8.09 6.48 -13.82
C ASP A 33 7.37 5.48 -12.91
N ARG A 34 6.21 5.01 -13.36
CA ARG A 34 5.39 4.04 -12.62
C ARG A 34 6.10 2.69 -12.51
N ALA A 35 6.67 2.41 -11.34
CA ALA A 35 7.38 1.16 -11.06
C ALA A 35 6.44 -0.02 -10.72
N MET A 36 5.19 0.24 -10.29
CA MET A 36 4.25 -0.80 -9.86
C MET A 36 2.87 -0.67 -10.53
N PRO A 37 2.22 -1.80 -10.89
CA PRO A 37 0.86 -1.80 -11.41
C PRO A 37 -0.13 -1.39 -10.31
N ARG A 38 -1.23 -0.70 -10.67
CA ARG A 38 -2.31 -0.36 -9.73
C ARG A 38 -3.06 -1.64 -9.42
N ARG A 39 -3.15 -1.97 -8.14
CA ARG A 39 -3.86 -3.17 -7.66
C ARG A 39 -5.10 -2.85 -6.83
N PHE A 40 -5.33 -1.58 -6.50
CA PHE A 40 -6.41 -1.17 -5.59
C PHE A 40 -7.40 -0.24 -6.29
N ASN A 41 -8.69 -0.58 -6.19
CA ASN A 41 -9.80 0.31 -6.51
C ASN A 41 -10.11 1.22 -5.29
N LEU A 42 -10.80 2.34 -5.49
CA LEU A 42 -11.20 3.27 -4.42
C LEU A 42 -11.94 2.57 -3.28
N LEU A 43 -12.88 1.69 -3.58
CA LEU A 43 -13.61 0.92 -2.56
C LEU A 43 -12.67 -0.02 -1.78
N SER A 44 -11.71 -0.64 -2.46
CA SER A 44 -10.67 -1.47 -1.83
C SER A 44 -9.74 -0.63 -0.95
N LEU A 45 -9.45 0.61 -1.35
CA LEU A 45 -8.61 1.53 -0.59
C LEU A 45 -9.31 2.04 0.67
N ILE A 46 -10.60 2.39 0.58
CA ILE A 46 -11.43 2.79 1.73
C ILE A 46 -11.56 1.65 2.74
N SER A 47 -11.86 0.43 2.26
CA SER A 47 -11.97 -0.73 3.13
C SER A 47 -10.63 -1.09 3.80
N MET A 48 -9.52 -1.02 3.05
CA MET A 48 -8.18 -1.21 3.63
C MET A 48 -7.85 -0.15 4.68
N SER A 49 -8.22 1.12 4.42
CA SER A 49 -7.99 2.22 5.36
C SER A 49 -8.80 2.05 6.64
N TYR A 50 -10.07 1.65 6.52
CA TYR A 50 -10.92 1.34 7.67
C TYR A 50 -10.38 0.17 8.49
N ALA A 51 -9.93 -0.90 7.82
CA ALA A 51 -9.33 -2.06 8.48
C ALA A 51 -8.03 -1.71 9.21
N LEU A 52 -7.21 -0.83 8.65
CA LEU A 52 -5.94 -0.41 9.25
C LEU A 52 -6.13 0.44 10.51
N LEU A 53 -7.15 1.31 10.53
CA LEU A 53 -7.41 2.19 11.67
C LEU A 53 -7.95 1.45 12.90
N ALA A 54 -8.70 0.35 12.70
CA ALA A 54 -9.24 -0.50 13.76
C ALA A 54 -9.80 0.29 14.97
N THR A 55 -10.44 1.45 14.70
CA THR A 55 -10.70 2.53 15.68
C THR A 55 -11.52 2.07 16.88
N TRP A 56 -12.40 1.08 16.67
CA TRP A 56 -13.27 0.56 17.72
C TRP A 56 -12.48 -0.04 18.90
N ASN A 57 -11.35 -0.72 18.66
CA ASN A 57 -10.56 -1.36 19.72
C ASN A 57 -9.88 -0.31 20.60
N GLY A 58 -9.29 0.70 19.97
CA GLY A 58 -8.68 1.83 20.68
C GLY A 58 -9.72 2.62 21.47
N PHE A 59 -10.88 2.88 20.85
CA PHE A 59 -11.98 3.57 21.50
C PHE A 59 -12.48 2.82 22.74
N GLY A 60 -12.76 1.51 22.62
CA GLY A 60 -13.22 0.70 23.74
C GLY A 60 -12.25 0.66 24.91
N SER A 61 -10.94 0.67 24.63
CA SER A 61 -9.90 0.66 25.67
C SER A 61 -9.84 1.94 26.51
N ALA A 62 -10.00 3.11 25.86
CA ALA A 62 -9.88 4.42 26.51
C ALA A 62 -11.22 4.95 27.01
N PHE A 63 -12.33 4.29 26.67
CA PHE A 63 -13.67 4.74 27.04
C PHE A 63 -13.84 4.81 28.57
N GLY A 64 -13.39 3.79 29.29
CA GLY A 64 -13.50 3.75 30.76
C GLY A 64 -12.74 4.89 31.44
N THR A 65 -11.47 5.11 31.03
CA THR A 65 -10.62 6.18 31.59
C THR A 65 -11.14 7.57 31.22
N GLY A 66 -11.66 7.74 30.00
CA GLY A 66 -12.27 9.00 29.55
C GLY A 66 -13.45 9.42 30.42
N PHE A 67 -14.34 8.48 30.77
CA PHE A 67 -15.48 8.78 31.64
C PHE A 67 -15.06 9.14 33.06
N THR A 68 -14.04 8.46 33.61
CA THR A 68 -13.56 8.74 34.97
C THR A 68 -12.89 10.11 35.08
N GLU A 69 -12.22 10.56 34.02
CA GLU A 69 -11.43 11.80 34.05
C GLU A 69 -12.19 13.02 33.52
N ALA A 70 -12.96 12.87 32.44
CA ALA A 70 -13.61 13.98 31.72
C ALA A 70 -15.10 14.13 32.03
N SER A 71 -15.69 13.27 32.87
CA SER A 71 -17.14 13.16 33.05
C SER A 71 -17.87 12.79 31.74
N SER A 72 -19.17 12.51 31.82
CA SER A 72 -19.98 12.10 30.66
C SER A 72 -20.07 13.19 29.58
N ALA A 73 -20.26 14.44 30.00
CA ALA A 73 -20.34 15.57 29.08
C ALA A 73 -18.98 15.89 28.45
N GLY A 74 -17.88 15.88 29.22
CA GLY A 74 -16.56 16.17 28.68
C GLY A 74 -16.07 15.10 27.72
N SER A 75 -16.41 13.82 27.95
CA SER A 75 -16.07 12.73 27.02
C SER A 75 -16.71 12.92 25.63
N ILE A 76 -17.96 13.40 25.56
CA ILE A 76 -18.66 13.62 24.27
C ILE A 76 -18.07 14.82 23.51
N TRP A 77 -17.83 15.93 24.20
CA TRP A 77 -17.29 17.14 23.58
C TRP A 77 -15.84 16.98 23.15
N THR A 78 -15.00 16.28 23.93
CA THR A 78 -13.61 16.01 23.56
C THR A 78 -13.49 15.16 22.29
N LEU A 79 -14.34 14.14 22.14
CA LEU A 79 -14.40 13.34 20.91
C LEU A 79 -14.79 14.17 19.69
N THR A 80 -15.76 15.07 19.85
CA THR A 80 -16.24 15.93 18.76
C THR A 80 -15.14 16.90 18.30
N ILE A 81 -14.46 17.55 19.25
CA ILE A 81 -13.36 18.48 18.95
C ILE A 81 -12.18 17.73 18.34
N ALA A 82 -11.81 16.57 18.90
CA ALA A 82 -10.73 15.74 18.35
C ALA A 82 -11.03 15.26 16.92
N GLY A 83 -12.28 14.87 16.64
CA GLY A 83 -12.73 14.49 15.31
C GLY A 83 -12.62 15.65 14.31
N LEU A 84 -13.05 16.86 14.70
CA LEU A 84 -12.92 18.06 13.86
C LEU A 84 -11.46 18.39 13.55
N MET A 85 -10.58 18.38 14.56
CA MET A 85 -9.15 18.64 14.35
C MET A 85 -8.51 17.60 13.43
N THR A 86 -8.86 16.33 13.62
CA THR A 86 -8.38 15.23 12.77
C THR A 86 -8.86 15.40 11.32
N ALA A 87 -10.11 15.85 11.11
CA ALA A 87 -10.64 16.12 9.78
C ALA A 87 -9.89 17.26 9.08
N VAL A 88 -9.56 18.34 9.79
CA VAL A 88 -8.76 19.45 9.24
C VAL A 88 -7.37 18.97 8.82
N THR A 89 -6.70 18.17 9.66
CA THR A 89 -5.41 17.56 9.28
C THR A 89 -5.56 16.62 8.08
N GLY A 90 -6.65 15.86 8.01
CA GLY A 90 -6.96 14.97 6.88
C GLY A 90 -7.13 15.73 5.57
N ILE A 91 -7.84 16.86 5.57
CA ILE A 91 -8.01 17.72 4.39
C ILE A 91 -6.66 18.26 3.92
N GLY A 92 -5.81 18.75 4.83
CA GLY A 92 -4.46 19.22 4.47
C GLY A 92 -3.58 18.13 3.85
N MET A 93 -3.68 16.89 4.35
CA MET A 93 -2.99 15.74 3.73
C MET A 93 -3.60 15.36 2.37
N ALA A 94 -4.90 15.55 2.18
CA ALA A 94 -5.56 15.30 0.89
C ALA A 94 -5.10 16.30 -0.19
N GLU A 95 -4.92 17.58 0.15
CA GLU A 95 -4.36 18.59 -0.77
C GLU A 95 -2.95 18.20 -1.23
N LEU A 96 -2.08 17.82 -0.28
CA LEU A 96 -0.73 17.34 -0.59
C LEU A 96 -0.72 16.04 -1.41
N ALA A 97 -1.62 15.11 -1.12
CA ALA A 97 -1.76 13.86 -1.87
C ALA A 97 -2.21 14.09 -3.31
N SER A 98 -3.07 15.08 -3.55
CA SER A 98 -3.51 15.45 -4.90
C SER A 98 -2.41 16.17 -5.71
N ALA A 99 -1.57 16.97 -5.05
CA ALA A 99 -0.47 17.67 -5.71
C ALA A 99 0.74 16.76 -5.98
N TYR A 100 0.99 15.78 -5.11
CA TYR A 100 2.17 14.91 -5.16
C TYR A 100 1.80 13.42 -4.97
N PRO A 101 1.32 12.74 -6.02
CA PRO A 101 0.82 11.37 -5.96
C PRO A 101 1.98 10.34 -6.00
N VAL A 102 2.86 10.36 -5.00
CA VAL A 102 4.00 9.43 -4.89
C VAL A 102 3.81 8.39 -3.78
N ALA A 103 4.30 7.17 -4.00
CA ALA A 103 4.20 6.05 -3.04
C ALA A 103 4.90 6.30 -1.69
N GLY A 104 5.73 7.34 -1.60
CA GLY A 104 6.47 7.76 -0.41
C GLY A 104 5.81 8.85 0.44
N ALA A 105 4.66 9.36 0.01
CA ALA A 105 3.82 10.38 0.65
C ALA A 105 4.53 11.24 1.71
N GLN A 106 4.32 10.95 3.00
CA GLN A 106 4.77 11.74 4.16
C GLN A 106 6.25 12.17 4.18
N TYR A 107 7.20 11.29 3.84
CA TYR A 107 8.63 11.68 3.83
C TYR A 107 8.99 12.50 2.57
N TYR A 108 8.27 12.28 1.47
CA TYR A 108 8.45 13.04 0.25
C TYR A 108 7.81 14.43 0.34
N TRP A 109 6.61 14.52 0.92
CA TRP A 109 5.92 15.78 1.14
C TRP A 109 6.74 16.70 2.06
N SER A 110 7.37 16.16 3.10
CA SER A 110 8.28 16.93 3.95
C SER A 110 9.56 17.38 3.22
N TYR A 111 10.07 16.58 2.27
CA TYR A 111 11.19 16.99 1.42
C TYR A 111 10.82 18.16 0.49
N VAL A 112 9.65 18.11 -0.15
CA VAL A 112 9.21 19.11 -1.13
C VAL A 112 8.77 20.42 -0.48
N VAL A 113 8.17 20.36 0.72
CA VAL A 113 7.69 21.56 1.44
C VAL A 113 8.84 22.29 2.15
N ALA A 114 9.91 21.58 2.54
CA ALA A 114 11.07 22.19 3.19
C ALA A 114 11.95 22.94 2.20
N SER A 115 12.74 23.89 2.71
CA SER A 115 13.73 24.61 1.90
C SER A 115 14.80 23.65 1.35
N PRO A 116 15.42 23.94 0.18
CA PRO A 116 16.32 22.99 -0.50
C PRO A 116 17.51 22.51 0.34
N GLU A 117 17.97 23.33 1.29
CA GLU A 117 19.07 23.00 2.20
C GLU A 117 18.64 22.04 3.33
N TRP A 118 17.38 22.13 3.77
CA TRP A 118 16.84 21.33 4.88
C TRP A 118 15.97 20.16 4.43
N GLY A 119 15.61 20.07 3.14
CA GLY A 119 14.78 19.02 2.56
C GLY A 119 15.20 17.61 2.98
N PRO A 120 16.46 17.20 2.76
CA PRO A 120 16.92 15.86 3.16
C PRO A 120 16.80 15.62 4.67
N PHE A 121 17.14 16.60 5.50
CA PHE A 121 17.07 16.49 6.95
C PHE A 121 15.63 16.37 7.47
N ALA A 122 14.73 17.23 6.98
CA ALA A 122 13.32 17.21 7.32
C ALA A 122 12.67 15.87 6.93
N SER A 123 13.00 15.35 5.74
CA SER A 123 12.50 14.04 5.28
C SER A 123 12.99 12.88 6.16
N TYR A 124 14.25 12.92 6.61
CA TYR A 124 14.82 11.90 7.48
C TYR A 124 14.16 11.91 8.87
N ILE A 125 13.95 13.09 9.45
CA ILE A 125 13.24 13.22 10.73
C ILE A 125 11.80 12.75 10.60
N SER A 126 11.08 13.18 9.56
CA SER A 126 9.70 12.76 9.32
C SER A 126 9.59 11.24 9.22
N ALA A 127 10.44 10.60 8.40
CA ALA A 127 10.48 9.14 8.28
C ALA A 127 10.84 8.44 9.60
N GLY A 128 11.80 9.00 10.35
CA GLY A 128 12.23 8.49 11.65
C GLY A 128 11.09 8.53 12.68
N ILE A 129 10.41 9.66 12.82
CA ILE A 129 9.27 9.82 13.74
C ILE A 129 8.13 8.88 13.34
N SER A 130 7.80 8.78 12.06
CA SER A 130 6.75 7.87 11.60
C SER A 130 7.07 6.41 11.89
N THR A 131 8.33 6.00 11.69
CA THR A 131 8.78 4.63 12.00
C THR A 131 8.68 4.34 13.50
N LEU A 132 9.15 5.27 14.34
CA LEU A 132 9.01 5.17 15.79
C LEU A 132 7.54 5.13 16.22
N GLY A 133 6.68 5.92 15.58
CA GLY A 133 5.24 5.92 15.79
C GLY A 133 4.62 4.55 15.54
N TRP A 134 4.99 3.88 14.44
CA TRP A 134 4.52 2.52 14.16
C TRP A 134 5.01 1.50 15.20
N TRP A 135 6.27 1.60 15.65
CA TRP A 135 6.79 0.69 16.67
C TRP A 135 6.12 0.89 18.04
N LEU A 136 5.99 2.14 18.49
CA LEU A 136 5.34 2.48 19.76
C LEU A 136 3.83 2.18 19.71
N GLY A 137 3.19 2.40 18.55
CA GLY A 137 1.79 2.04 18.33
C GLY A 137 1.56 0.53 18.47
N LEU A 138 2.38 -0.29 17.80
CA LEU A 138 2.30 -1.74 17.93
C LEU A 138 2.59 -2.22 19.36
N ALA A 139 3.56 -1.63 20.04
CA ALA A 139 3.85 -1.93 21.44
C ALA A 139 2.67 -1.59 22.35
N SER A 140 2.04 -0.43 22.17
CA SER A 140 0.86 -0.02 22.94
C SER A 140 -0.32 -0.99 22.76
N VAL A 141 -0.66 -1.34 21.51
CA VAL A 141 -1.75 -2.27 21.20
C VAL A 141 -1.47 -3.67 21.76
N THR A 142 -0.23 -4.14 21.64
CA THR A 142 0.13 -5.47 22.16
C THR A 142 0.08 -5.51 23.68
N ASN A 143 0.48 -4.43 24.35
CA ASN A 143 0.35 -4.31 25.81
C ASN A 143 -1.12 -4.31 26.24
N PHE A 144 -2.00 -3.63 25.49
CA PHE A 144 -3.43 -3.67 25.74
C PHE A 144 -4.01 -5.09 25.61
N ILE A 145 -3.65 -5.83 24.57
CA ILE A 145 -4.08 -7.22 24.38
C ILE A 145 -3.58 -8.10 25.53
N ALA A 146 -2.32 -7.93 25.95
CA ALA A 146 -1.77 -8.68 27.07
C ALA A 146 -2.52 -8.41 28.38
N ALA A 147 -2.91 -7.16 28.65
CA ALA A 147 -3.73 -6.79 29.80
C ALA A 147 -5.13 -7.41 29.74
N MET A 148 -5.76 -7.43 28.56
CA MET A 148 -7.06 -8.09 28.35
C MET A 148 -7.00 -9.59 28.61
N ILE A 149 -5.96 -10.29 28.11
CA ILE A 149 -5.76 -11.73 28.34
C ILE A 149 -5.57 -12.00 29.84
N ALA A 150 -4.76 -11.20 30.53
CA ALA A 150 -4.57 -11.32 31.97
C ALA A 150 -5.89 -11.05 32.74
N GLY A 151 -6.72 -10.11 32.30
CA GLY A 151 -8.04 -9.85 32.85
C GLY A 151 -8.99 -11.04 32.70
N ILE A 152 -8.98 -11.71 31.55
CA ILE A 152 -9.77 -12.94 31.33
C ILE A 152 -9.30 -14.07 32.26
N ALA A 153 -7.98 -14.17 32.52
CA ALA A 153 -7.44 -15.19 33.42
C ALA A 153 -7.96 -15.03 34.87
N VAL A 154 -8.10 -13.79 35.36
CA VAL A 154 -8.68 -13.49 36.68
C VAL A 154 -10.17 -13.85 36.73
N LEU A 155 -10.92 -13.55 35.66
CA LEU A 155 -12.34 -13.89 35.61
C LEU A 155 -12.59 -15.40 35.69
N ASN A 156 -11.68 -16.21 35.14
CA ASN A 156 -11.76 -17.66 35.20
C ASN A 156 -11.19 -18.25 36.51
N ASN A 157 -10.26 -17.56 37.17
CA ASN A 157 -9.62 -18.00 38.41
C ASN A 157 -9.60 -16.86 39.44
N PRO A 158 -10.56 -16.80 40.38
CA PRO A 158 -10.70 -15.67 41.29
C PRO A 158 -9.52 -15.49 42.28
N ASP A 159 -8.71 -16.52 42.51
CA ASP A 159 -7.52 -16.45 43.37
C ASP A 159 -6.25 -15.96 42.63
N TYR A 160 -6.33 -15.72 41.33
CA TYR A 160 -5.18 -15.34 40.53
C TYR A 160 -4.85 -13.84 40.67
N VAL A 161 -3.66 -13.53 41.19
CA VAL A 161 -3.16 -12.16 41.31
C VAL A 161 -2.31 -11.81 40.10
N ILE A 162 -2.67 -10.73 39.40
CA ILE A 162 -1.91 -10.25 38.23
C ILE A 162 -0.64 -9.54 38.70
N GLU A 163 0.50 -10.19 38.50
CA GLU A 163 1.81 -9.55 38.63
C GLU A 163 2.29 -8.94 37.31
N ARG A 164 3.16 -7.92 37.39
CA ARG A 164 3.67 -7.17 36.23
C ARG A 164 4.41 -8.06 35.21
N TRP A 165 5.11 -9.09 35.69
CA TRP A 165 5.85 -10.00 34.83
C TRP A 165 4.94 -10.92 34.02
N HIS A 166 3.74 -11.26 34.51
CA HIS A 166 2.76 -12.03 33.74
C HIS A 166 2.36 -11.28 32.47
N ILE A 167 2.05 -9.99 32.59
CA ILE A 167 1.67 -9.13 31.45
C ILE A 167 2.84 -9.03 30.46
N TRP A 168 4.07 -8.89 30.96
CA TRP A 168 5.26 -8.83 30.10
C TRP A 168 5.49 -10.14 29.33
N LEU A 169 5.33 -11.31 29.95
CA LEU A 169 5.46 -12.59 29.26
C LEU A 169 4.40 -12.78 28.18
N ILE A 170 3.15 -12.41 28.47
CA ILE A 170 2.05 -12.47 27.50
C ILE A 170 2.34 -11.52 26.33
N PHE A 171 2.81 -10.30 26.63
CA PHE A 171 3.22 -9.32 25.63
C PHE A 171 4.30 -9.88 24.68
N VAL A 172 5.35 -10.50 25.23
CA VAL A 172 6.42 -11.10 24.44
C VAL A 172 5.89 -12.26 23.60
N ALA A 173 5.06 -13.14 24.17
CA ALA A 173 4.46 -14.27 23.47
C ALA A 173 3.57 -13.83 22.30
N VAL A 174 2.69 -12.84 22.51
CA VAL A 174 1.81 -12.29 21.47
C VAL A 174 2.66 -11.63 20.37
N THR A 175 3.71 -10.89 20.73
CA THR A 175 4.63 -10.26 19.77
C THR A 175 5.30 -11.31 18.87
N TRP A 176 5.86 -12.37 19.46
CA TRP A 176 6.51 -13.44 18.70
C TRP A 176 5.53 -14.21 17.82
N CYS A 177 4.31 -14.48 18.31
CA CYS A 177 3.25 -15.06 17.50
C CYS A 177 2.89 -14.15 16.31
N ALA A 178 2.74 -12.84 16.52
CA ALA A 178 2.45 -11.89 15.46
C ALA A 178 3.57 -11.83 14.41
N ILE A 179 4.84 -11.82 14.84
CA ILE A 179 6.00 -11.90 13.95
C ILE A 179 5.98 -13.20 13.16
N GLY A 180 5.74 -14.35 13.81
CA GLY A 180 5.63 -15.64 13.15
C GLY A 180 4.52 -15.65 12.09
N LEU A 181 3.33 -15.16 12.43
CA LEU A 181 2.22 -15.02 11.48
C LEU A 181 2.57 -14.06 10.33
N ASN A 182 3.30 -12.99 10.57
CA ASN A 182 3.68 -12.04 9.53
C ASN A 182 4.70 -12.65 8.54
N VAL A 183 5.70 -13.36 9.06
CA VAL A 183 6.78 -13.99 8.27
C VAL A 183 6.30 -15.24 7.53
N PHE A 184 5.50 -16.09 8.17
CA PHE A 184 5.04 -17.35 7.57
C PHE A 184 3.67 -17.23 6.89
N GLY A 185 2.77 -16.39 7.41
CA GLY A 185 1.39 -16.23 6.94
C GLY A 185 1.27 -15.50 5.61
N THR A 186 2.29 -14.76 5.16
CA THR A 186 2.30 -14.20 3.80
C THR A 186 2.21 -15.28 2.72
N ARG A 187 2.72 -16.48 3.00
CA ARG A 187 2.61 -17.65 2.11
C ARG A 187 1.21 -18.25 2.05
N TRP A 188 0.32 -17.89 2.98
CA TRP A 188 -1.02 -18.45 3.09
C TRP A 188 -2.06 -17.60 2.34
N LEU A 189 -1.74 -16.35 2.00
CA LEU A 189 -2.63 -15.47 1.21
C LEU A 189 -3.14 -16.11 -0.10
N PRO A 190 -2.32 -16.83 -0.90
CA PRO A 190 -2.80 -17.50 -2.10
C PRO A 190 -3.85 -18.58 -1.80
N ILE A 191 -3.67 -19.30 -0.69
CA ILE A 191 -4.55 -20.40 -0.25
C ILE A 191 -5.87 -19.83 0.27
N TRP A 192 -5.83 -18.74 1.04
CA TRP A 192 -7.03 -18.03 1.48
C TRP A 192 -7.83 -17.47 0.30
N ASN A 193 -7.16 -16.93 -0.72
CA ASN A 193 -7.81 -16.43 -1.92
C ASN A 193 -8.50 -17.55 -2.72
N GLN A 194 -7.89 -18.74 -2.74
CA GLN A 194 -8.51 -19.94 -3.32
C GLN A 194 -9.69 -20.45 -2.47
N PHE A 195 -9.57 -20.44 -1.14
CA PHE A 195 -10.63 -20.87 -0.22
C PHE A 195 -11.87 -19.96 -0.29
N ILE A 196 -11.69 -18.64 -0.35
CA ILE A 196 -12.81 -17.69 -0.50
C ILE A 196 -13.54 -17.92 -1.83
N ARG A 197 -12.79 -18.18 -2.91
CA ARG A 197 -13.36 -18.49 -4.23
C ARG A 197 -14.17 -19.79 -4.22
N THR A 198 -13.80 -20.78 -3.41
CA THR A 198 -14.53 -22.06 -3.32
C THR A 198 -15.70 -22.02 -2.35
N SER A 199 -15.59 -21.26 -1.27
CA SER A 199 -16.57 -21.25 -0.16
C SER A 199 -17.70 -20.23 -0.36
N PHE A 200 -17.48 -19.14 -1.12
CA PHE A 200 -18.52 -18.19 -1.47
C PHE A 200 -18.99 -18.39 -2.91
N PRO A 201 -20.25 -18.80 -3.16
CA PRO A 201 -20.77 -19.03 -4.50
C PRO A 201 -20.82 -17.77 -5.39
N TYR A 202 -20.72 -16.57 -4.80
CA TYR A 202 -20.54 -15.32 -5.56
C TYR A 202 -19.19 -15.24 -6.31
N GLY A 203 -18.18 -16.03 -5.92
CA GLY A 203 -16.92 -16.16 -6.65
C GLY A 203 -17.03 -16.97 -7.95
N LYS A 204 -18.09 -17.77 -8.11
CA LYS A 204 -18.39 -18.43 -9.40
C LYS A 204 -19.00 -17.45 -10.41
N SER A 205 -19.75 -16.44 -9.91
CA SER A 205 -20.39 -15.42 -10.75
C SER A 205 -19.36 -14.51 -11.43
N GLN A 206 -18.29 -14.12 -10.74
CA GLN A 206 -17.26 -13.25 -11.33
C GLN A 206 -16.50 -13.96 -12.46
N ALA A 207 -16.21 -15.26 -12.32
CA ALA A 207 -15.58 -16.06 -13.39
C ALA A 207 -16.50 -16.22 -14.60
N SER A 208 -17.82 -16.38 -14.40
CA SER A 208 -18.79 -16.41 -15.50
C SER A 208 -19.08 -15.03 -16.08
N ILE A 209 -18.93 -13.94 -15.32
CA ILE A 209 -19.01 -12.56 -15.82
C ILE A 209 -17.75 -12.26 -16.64
N ASP A 210 -16.54 -12.62 -16.22
CA ASP A 210 -15.32 -12.46 -17.01
C ASP A 210 -15.33 -13.34 -18.27
N LEU A 211 -15.89 -14.55 -18.17
CA LEU A 211 -16.07 -15.46 -19.31
C LEU A 211 -17.21 -15.02 -20.25
N ALA A 212 -18.27 -14.38 -19.73
CA ALA A 212 -19.32 -13.77 -20.56
C ALA A 212 -18.87 -12.43 -21.16
N THR A 213 -18.11 -11.62 -20.44
CA THR A 213 -17.52 -10.36 -20.94
C THR A 213 -16.49 -10.63 -22.03
N SER A 214 -15.72 -11.73 -21.95
CA SER A 214 -14.85 -12.19 -23.04
C SER A 214 -15.60 -12.89 -24.19
N LEU A 215 -16.81 -13.41 -23.96
CA LEU A 215 -17.66 -14.00 -25.01
C LEU A 215 -18.53 -12.94 -25.75
N PHE A 216 -18.90 -11.84 -25.07
CA PHE A 216 -19.70 -10.73 -25.62
C PHE A 216 -18.86 -9.57 -26.17
N LEU A 217 -17.65 -9.34 -25.65
CA LEU A 217 -16.63 -8.49 -26.30
C LEU A 217 -15.55 -9.39 -26.91
N GLY A 218 -15.73 -9.75 -28.18
CA GLY A 218 -14.67 -10.36 -28.97
C GLY A 218 -13.38 -9.52 -28.95
N ASP A 219 -12.25 -10.23 -28.82
CA ASP A 219 -10.89 -9.82 -29.19
C ASP A 219 -10.32 -8.48 -28.65
N HIS A 220 -10.73 -8.01 -27.47
CA HIS A 220 -10.08 -6.84 -26.83
C HIS A 220 -9.34 -7.10 -25.51
N PHE A 221 -9.34 -8.32 -24.96
CA PHE A 221 -8.61 -8.64 -23.73
C PHE A 221 -7.90 -10.01 -23.76
N GLY A 222 -7.35 -10.39 -24.91
CA GLY A 222 -6.46 -11.55 -25.03
C GLY A 222 -5.04 -11.21 -24.58
N GLY A 223 -4.76 -11.28 -23.28
CA GLY A 223 -3.39 -11.03 -22.80
C GLY A 223 -3.08 -11.43 -21.37
N TYR A 224 -3.96 -12.15 -20.68
CA TYR A 224 -3.78 -12.50 -19.27
C TYR A 224 -3.89 -14.00 -18.99
N HIS A 225 -3.36 -14.84 -19.88
CA HIS A 225 -2.92 -16.17 -19.51
C HIS A 225 -1.84 -16.62 -20.48
N ASP A 226 -0.59 -16.46 -20.03
CA ASP A 226 0.55 -17.35 -20.26
C ASP A 226 1.81 -16.52 -20.18
N HIS A 227 2.54 -16.57 -19.07
CA HIS A 227 3.99 -16.40 -19.06
C HIS A 227 4.55 -16.85 -17.71
N ASP A 228 4.58 -18.16 -17.53
CA ASP A 228 5.70 -18.78 -16.82
C ASP A 228 6.39 -19.75 -17.78
N LEU A 229 7.72 -19.79 -17.70
CA LEU A 229 8.67 -20.68 -18.40
C LEU A 229 9.22 -20.18 -19.76
N GLY A 230 10.17 -19.25 -19.67
CA GLY A 230 11.06 -18.89 -20.77
C GLY A 230 12.36 -18.27 -20.29
N LEU A 231 13.31 -19.09 -19.82
CA LEU A 231 14.69 -18.69 -19.56
C LEU A 231 15.29 -17.94 -20.77
N ARG A 232 15.47 -16.62 -20.69
CA ARG A 232 16.50 -15.88 -21.44
C ARG A 232 17.11 -14.73 -20.64
N ARG A 233 18.21 -15.09 -19.97
CA ARG A 233 19.48 -14.36 -19.84
C ARG A 233 19.48 -12.86 -20.22
N THR A 234 19.72 -12.03 -19.20
CA THR A 234 20.68 -10.90 -19.18
C THR A 234 20.81 -10.07 -20.46
N GLN A 235 20.29 -8.84 -20.44
CA GLN A 235 20.87 -7.74 -21.23
C GLN A 235 21.28 -6.58 -20.32
N LEU A 236 22.51 -6.14 -20.60
CA LEU A 236 23.49 -5.42 -19.79
C LEU A 236 23.20 -3.92 -19.60
N PRO A 237 23.95 -3.23 -18.72
CA PRO A 237 23.71 -1.86 -18.30
C PRO A 237 24.09 -0.83 -19.36
N ASN A 238 23.50 0.37 -19.22
CA ASN A 238 23.58 1.65 -19.94
C ASN A 238 24.94 2.14 -20.53
N ARG A 239 26.03 1.36 -20.53
CA ARG A 239 27.32 1.72 -21.16
C ARG A 239 27.38 1.46 -22.68
N GLN A 240 26.57 0.54 -23.23
CA GLN A 240 26.67 0.22 -24.67
C GLN A 240 25.86 1.15 -25.59
N VAL A 241 24.82 1.82 -25.09
CA VAL A 241 24.07 2.84 -25.85
C VAL A 241 24.92 4.11 -26.09
N ARG A 242 25.89 4.39 -25.20
CA ARG A 242 26.78 5.56 -25.33
C ARG A 242 27.88 5.35 -26.38
N LEU A 243 28.32 4.12 -26.62
CA LEU A 243 29.36 3.81 -27.61
C LEU A 243 28.83 3.78 -29.04
N LEU A 244 27.55 3.42 -29.23
CA LEU A 244 26.90 3.47 -30.56
C LEU A 244 26.66 4.91 -31.05
N ARG A 245 26.53 5.89 -30.14
CA ARG A 245 26.39 7.30 -30.50
C ARG A 245 27.71 7.95 -30.96
N HIS A 246 28.86 7.44 -30.53
CA HIS A 246 30.17 7.98 -30.96
C HIS A 246 30.56 7.50 -32.36
N ASN A 247 30.31 6.24 -32.71
CA ASN A 247 30.68 5.71 -34.02
C ASN A 247 29.80 6.22 -35.18
N GLU A 248 28.57 6.67 -34.90
CA GLU A 248 27.67 7.27 -35.89
C GLU A 248 28.03 8.74 -36.19
N LEU A 249 28.60 9.47 -35.23
CA LEU A 249 29.00 10.87 -35.41
C LEU A 249 30.27 11.01 -36.28
N ASP A 250 31.20 10.06 -36.21
CA ASP A 250 32.41 10.04 -37.05
C ASP A 250 32.12 9.75 -38.53
N ARG A 251 30.95 9.19 -38.86
CA ARG A 251 30.52 8.94 -40.24
C ARG A 251 29.86 10.14 -40.92
N LEU A 252 29.49 11.18 -40.17
CA LEU A 252 28.82 12.36 -40.71
C LEU A 252 29.76 13.55 -40.94
N VAL A 253 31.07 13.39 -40.67
CA VAL A 253 32.11 14.44 -40.79
C VAL A 253 33.16 14.08 -41.87
N LYS A 254 32.89 13.11 -42.75
CA LYS A 254 33.65 12.87 -43.99
C LYS A 254 32.70 12.89 -45.19
#